data_AF-A0A5C6DSN7-F1
#
_entry.id   AF-A0A5C6DSN7-F1
#
_cell.length_a   1.000
_cell.length_b   1.000
_cell.length_c   1.000
_cell.angle_alpha   90.00
_cell.angle_beta   90.00
_cell.angle_gamma   90.00
#
_symmetry.space_group_name_H-M   'P 1'
#
loop_
_entity.id
_entity.type
_entity.pdbx_description
1 polymer ?
#
loop_
_entity_poly.entity_id
_entity_poly.type
_entity_poly.pdbx_seq_one_letter_code
_entity_poly.pdbx_strand_id
1 'polypeptide(L)'
;MKIETKVTPWLTFTTQAKEAAEFYTSVIPDSQILSIQNNPATSGVLVVNFVLGGLPVCALNAGQDFGFSNAFSFSVACDDQDEIDTLRISAH
;
A
#
# COMPACT_ATOMS: atom_id res chain seq x y z
N MET A 1 -9.50 -5.30 20.76
CA MET A 1 -9.15 -5.08 19.36
C MET A 1 -7.88 -5.90 19.08
N LYS A 2 -8.03 -7.14 18.60
CA LYS A 2 -6.90 -8.02 18.28
C LYS A 2 -6.44 -7.67 16.87
N ILE A 3 -5.16 -7.36 16.69
CA ILE A 3 -4.54 -7.38 15.37
C ILE A 3 -4.26 -8.86 15.06
N GLU A 4 -4.91 -9.42 14.03
CA GLU A 4 -4.90 -10.87 13.73
C GLU A 4 -3.74 -11.34 12.84
N THR A 5 -3.08 -10.44 12.12
CA THR A 5 -2.07 -10.80 11.11
C THR A 5 -0.66 -10.84 11.69
N LYS A 6 -0.07 -12.04 11.75
CA LYS A 6 1.32 -12.30 12.19
C LYS A 6 2.37 -11.96 11.14
N VAL A 7 1.95 -11.82 9.88
CA VAL A 7 2.81 -11.58 8.72
C VAL A 7 2.28 -10.36 7.99
N THR A 8 3.20 -9.48 7.58
CA THR A 8 2.90 -8.22 6.91
C THR A 8 3.59 -8.20 5.55
N PRO A 9 2.85 -8.01 4.44
CA PRO A 9 3.46 -7.77 3.14
C PRO A 9 4.32 -6.51 3.17
N TRP A 10 5.45 -6.57 2.47
CA TRP A 10 6.37 -5.46 2.37
C TRP A 10 6.58 -5.08 0.90
N LEU A 11 6.17 -3.87 0.54
CA LEU A 11 6.31 -3.32 -0.80
C LEU A 11 7.54 -2.42 -0.84
N THR A 12 8.39 -2.61 -1.84
CA THR A 12 9.61 -1.80 -2.00
C THR A 12 9.49 -0.93 -3.22
N PHE A 13 9.61 0.37 -3.02
CA PHE A 13 9.59 1.41 -4.04
C PHE A 13 10.95 2.10 -4.10
N THR A 14 11.23 2.76 -5.22
CA THR A 14 12.39 3.64 -5.33
C THR A 14 12.23 4.87 -4.43
N THR A 15 11.12 5.62 -4.61
CA THR A 15 10.84 6.86 -3.87
C THR A 15 9.36 7.13 -3.57
N GLN A 16 8.45 6.27 -4.04
CA GLN A 16 7.00 6.57 -4.13
C GLN A 16 6.14 5.89 -3.05
N ALA A 17 6.73 5.41 -1.95
CA ALA A 17 6.01 4.65 -0.93
C ALA A 17 4.81 5.41 -0.31
N LYS A 18 4.93 6.74 -0.13
CA LYS A 18 3.86 7.56 0.45
C LYS A 18 2.73 7.75 -0.56
N GLU A 19 3.09 8.14 -1.78
CA GLU A 19 2.16 8.39 -2.87
C GLU A 19 1.38 7.12 -3.22
N ALA A 20 2.05 5.96 -3.24
CA ALA A 20 1.41 4.67 -3.44
C ALA A 20 0.42 4.34 -2.31
N ALA A 21 0.82 4.52 -1.04
CA ALA A 21 -0.06 4.29 0.09
C ALA A 21 -1.28 5.23 0.09
N GLU A 22 -1.08 6.52 -0.23
CA GLU A 22 -2.16 7.50 -0.36
C GLU A 22 -3.13 7.12 -1.48
N PHE A 23 -2.60 6.69 -2.64
CA PHE A 23 -3.43 6.20 -3.73
C PHE A 23 -4.23 4.95 -3.31
N TYR A 24 -3.57 3.88 -2.86
CA TYR A 24 -4.24 2.63 -2.50
C TYR A 24 -5.32 2.81 -1.43
N THR A 25 -5.03 3.61 -0.39
CA THR A 25 -5.97 3.86 0.70
C THR A 25 -7.13 4.77 0.30
N SER A 26 -6.99 5.55 -0.79
CA SER A 26 -8.09 6.34 -1.34
C SER A 26 -9.07 5.54 -2.21
N VAL A 27 -8.61 4.42 -2.78
CA VAL A 27 -9.40 3.64 -3.76
C VAL A 27 -10.01 2.38 -3.17
N ILE A 28 -9.33 1.70 -2.24
CA ILE A 28 -9.83 0.47 -1.62
C ILE A 28 -10.52 0.84 -0.29
N PRO A 29 -11.80 0.48 -0.11
CA PRO A 29 -12.51 0.68 1.17
C PRO A 29 -11.79 0.04 2.36
N ASP A 30 -12.15 0.45 3.58
CA ASP A 30 -11.55 -0.07 4.83
C ASP A 30 -10.01 0.03 4.89
N SER A 31 -9.50 1.10 4.30
CA SER A 31 -8.08 1.40 4.19
C SER A 31 -7.73 2.73 4.85
N GLN A 32 -6.53 2.82 5.42
CA GLN A 32 -6.03 4.05 6.04
C GLN A 32 -4.51 4.01 6.22
N ILE A 33 -3.86 5.17 6.15
CA ILE A 33 -2.46 5.31 6.55
C ILE A 33 -2.38 5.32 8.07
N LEU A 34 -1.48 4.50 8.63
CA LEU A 34 -1.26 4.39 10.08
C LEU A 34 -0.10 5.26 10.55
N SER A 35 1.02 5.23 9.81
CA SER A 35 2.22 5.98 10.20
C SER A 35 3.15 6.22 9.03
N ILE A 36 3.83 7.36 9.05
CA ILE A 36 4.89 7.70 8.10
C ILE A 36 6.17 7.92 8.90
N GLN A 37 7.25 7.24 8.51
CA GLN A 37 8.57 7.38 9.09
C GLN A 37 9.51 8.03 8.07
N ASN A 38 10.17 9.11 8.47
CA ASN A 38 11.13 9.81 7.62
C ASN A 38 12.53 9.21 7.80
N ASN A 39 13.31 9.27 6.72
CA ASN A 39 14.73 8.91 6.71
C ASN A 39 15.51 9.96 7.52
N PRO A 40 16.22 9.57 8.59
CA PRO A 40 17.00 10.51 9.41
C PRO A 40 18.12 11.23 8.65
N ALA A 41 18.62 10.65 7.56
CA ALA A 41 19.74 11.19 6.79
C ALA A 41 19.29 12.14 5.65
N THR A 42 18.08 11.97 5.11
CA THR A 42 17.62 12.72 3.93
C THR A 42 16.33 13.51 4.16
N SER A 43 15.73 13.41 5.35
CA SER A 43 14.42 14.02 5.72
C SER A 43 13.22 13.61 4.86
N GLY A 44 13.41 12.81 3.81
CA GLY A 44 12.34 12.25 2.97
C GLY A 44 11.67 11.03 3.59
N VAL A 45 10.54 10.58 3.04
CA VAL A 45 9.83 9.39 3.55
C VAL A 45 10.66 8.12 3.34
N LEU A 46 10.81 7.32 4.40
CA LEU A 46 11.46 6.01 4.37
C LEU A 46 10.44 4.87 4.39
N VAL A 47 9.59 4.83 5.42
CA VAL A 47 8.62 3.75 5.63
C VAL A 47 7.21 4.32 5.79
N VAL A 48 6.24 3.67 5.19
CA VAL A 48 4.81 3.96 5.37
C VAL A 48 4.09 2.69 5.76
N ASN A 49 3.44 2.71 6.93
CA ASN A 49 2.55 1.65 7.36
C ASN A 49 1.12 2.07 7.09
N PHE A 50 0.33 1.18 6.50
CA PHE A 50 -1.07 1.43 6.18
C PHE A 50 -1.89 0.13 6.29
N VAL A 51 -3.20 0.28 6.36
CA VAL A 51 -4.18 -0.79 6.24
C VAL A 51 -4.78 -0.68 4.85
N LEU A 52 -4.93 -1.82 4.16
CA LEU A 52 -5.56 -1.93 2.86
C LEU A 52 -6.67 -2.99 2.90
N GLY A 53 -7.94 -2.59 2.85
CA GLY A 53 -9.07 -3.53 2.97
C GLY A 53 -8.99 -4.39 4.23
N GLY A 54 -8.61 -3.79 5.37
CA GLY A 54 -8.36 -4.52 6.63
C GLY A 54 -7.01 -5.25 6.75
N LEU A 55 -6.21 -5.37 5.69
CA LEU A 55 -4.87 -5.99 5.72
C LEU A 55 -3.78 -4.98 6.08
N PRO A 56 -2.96 -5.20 7.14
CA PRO A 56 -1.78 -4.37 7.39
C PRO A 56 -0.71 -4.59 6.31
N VAL A 57 -0.19 -3.50 5.74
CA VAL A 57 0.85 -3.48 4.72
C VAL A 57 1.91 -2.45 5.08
N CYS A 58 3.16 -2.74 4.72
CA CYS A 58 4.27 -1.81 4.85
C CYS A 58 4.86 -1.48 3.48
N ALA A 59 5.17 -0.21 3.23
CA ALA A 59 5.88 0.26 2.05
C ALA A 59 7.20 0.94 2.44
N LEU A 60 8.26 0.70 1.67
CA LEU A 60 9.60 1.22 1.89
C LEU A 60 10.12 1.93 0.63
N ASN A 61 10.70 3.11 0.82
CA ASN A 61 11.55 3.76 -0.17
C ASN A 61 13.00 3.28 -0.01
N ALA A 62 13.44 2.37 -0.88
CA ALA A 62 14.79 1.82 -0.82
C ALA A 62 15.83 2.67 -1.58
N GLY A 63 15.40 3.66 -2.38
CA GLY A 63 16.27 4.46 -3.22
C GLY A 63 16.84 3.72 -4.43
N GLN A 64 16.54 2.42 -4.57
CA GLN A 64 16.86 1.59 -5.73
C GLN A 64 15.57 0.98 -6.26
N ASP A 65 15.47 0.89 -7.58
CA ASP A 65 14.38 0.18 -8.23
C ASP A 65 14.66 -1.33 -8.24
N PHE A 66 13.79 -2.08 -7.55
CA PHE A 66 13.79 -3.54 -7.58
C PHE A 66 12.74 -4.11 -8.54
N GLY A 67 11.81 -3.27 -9.02
CA GLY A 67 10.68 -3.65 -9.85
C GLY A 67 9.65 -4.55 -9.14
N PHE A 68 8.37 -4.34 -9.43
CA PHE A 68 7.37 -5.36 -9.15
C PHE A 68 7.37 -6.40 -10.26
N SER A 69 7.15 -7.66 -9.89
CA SER A 69 6.94 -8.76 -10.83
C SER A 69 5.52 -9.29 -10.66
N ASN A 70 5.04 -10.03 -11.66
CA ASN A 70 3.75 -10.72 -11.59
C ASN A 70 3.72 -11.88 -10.58
N ALA A 71 4.84 -12.16 -9.89
CA ALA A 71 4.89 -13.20 -8.87
C ALA A 71 4.20 -12.80 -7.56
N PHE A 72 3.96 -11.49 -7.34
CA PHE A 72 3.22 -10.98 -6.21
C PHE A 72 2.10 -10.04 -6.68
N SER A 73 0.88 -10.26 -6.21
CA SER A 73 -0.27 -9.41 -6.49
C SER A 73 -1.22 -9.37 -5.30
N PHE A 74 -1.99 -8.29 -5.21
CA PHE A 74 -3.17 -8.25 -4.37
C PHE A 74 -4.39 -8.64 -5.18
N SER A 75 -5.28 -9.42 -4.57
CA SER A 75 -6.60 -9.69 -5.10
C SER A 75 -7.61 -9.07 -4.15
N VAL A 76 -8.48 -8.22 -4.69
CA VAL A 76 -9.54 -7.55 -3.94
C VAL A 76 -10.84 -8.24 -4.30
N ALA A 77 -11.53 -8.78 -3.31
CA ALA A 77 -12.89 -9.27 -3.50
C ALA A 77 -13.82 -8.07 -3.59
N CYS A 78 -14.67 -8.04 -4.62
CA CYS A 78 -15.65 -7.00 -4.83
C CYS A 78 -17.05 -7.59 -4.71
N ASP A 79 -17.98 -6.84 -4.12
CA ASP A 79 -19.35 -7.30 -3.89
C ASP A 79 -20.23 -7.14 -5.14
N ASP A 80 -19.95 -6.13 -5.98
CA ASP A 80 -20.72 -5.83 -7.18
C ASP A 80 -19.87 -5.26 -8.34
N GLN A 81 -20.53 -5.03 -9.48
CA GLN A 81 -19.90 -4.50 -10.69
C GLN A 81 -19.49 -3.03 -10.55
N ASP A 82 -20.20 -2.24 -9.75
CA ASP A 82 -19.91 -0.81 -9.59
C ASP A 82 -18.60 -0.63 -8.80
N GLU A 83 -18.34 -1.50 -7.82
CA GLU A 83 -17.06 -1.56 -7.11
C GLU A 83 -15.91 -1.97 -8.02
N ILE A 84 -16.13 -3.00 -8.86
CA ILE A 84 -15.15 -3.42 -9.88
C ILE A 84 -14.79 -2.25 -10.80
N ASP A 85 -15.80 -1.53 -11.29
CA ASP A 85 -15.62 -0.42 -12.23
C ASP A 85 -14.89 0.74 -11.56
N THR A 86 -15.21 1.06 -10.30
CA THR A 86 -14.51 2.09 -9.51
C THR A 86 -13.02 1.77 -9.33
N LEU A 87 -12.71 0.52 -8.95
CA LEU A 87 -11.32 0.07 -8.77
C LEU A 87 -10.57 0.00 -10.10
N ARG A 88 -11.26 -0.36 -11.20
CA ARG A 88 -10.65 -0.41 -12.53
C ARG A 88 -10.33 0.97 -13.10
N ILE A 89 -11.23 1.94 -12.92
CA ILE A 89 -11.09 3.31 -13.42
C ILE A 89 -9.95 4.02 -12.69
N SER A 90 -9.82 3.80 -11.39
CA SER A 90 -8.77 4.44 -10.58
C SER A 90 -7.36 3.94 -10.90
N ALA A 91 -7.20 2.76 -11.51
CA ALA A 91 -5.92 2.17 -11.86
C ALA A 91 -5.31 2.65 -13.21
N HIS A 92 -5.95 3.59 -13.92
CA HIS A 92 -5.48 4.19 -15.18
C HIS A 92 -5.10 5.66 -15.01
#